data_AF-A0A509L2F0-F1
#
_entry.id   AF-A0A509L2F0-F1
#
_cell.length_a   1.000
_cell.length_b   1.000
_cell.length_c   1.000
_cell.angle_alpha   90.00
_cell.angle_beta   90.00
_cell.angle_gamma   90.00
#
_symmetry.space_group_name_H-M   'P 1'
#
loop_
_entity.id
_entity.type
_entity.pdbx_description
1 polymer ?
#
loop_
_entity_poly.entity_id
_entity_poly.type
_entity_poly.pdbx_seq_one_letter_code
_entity_poly.pdbx_strand_id
1 'polypeptide(L)'
;MRKLTLNGKIVQDNSDCYVIAEIGHNHQGDLETAREMFRVAKESGADAVKLQKRDNRSLFTKAGYNKPYDNPNSYGATYGEHREFLEFGEIEYKTLM
;
A
#
# COMPACT_ATOMS: atom_id res chain seq x y z
N MET A 1 31.93 4.04 2.37
CA MET A 1 30.63 4.72 2.23
C MET A 1 29.65 3.72 1.68
N ARG A 2 28.51 3.53 2.35
CA ARG A 2 27.48 2.58 1.91
C ARG A 2 26.74 3.17 0.72
N LYS A 3 26.36 2.33 -0.25
CA LYS A 3 25.68 2.75 -1.48
C LYS A 3 24.66 1.70 -1.90
N LEU A 4 23.47 2.17 -2.29
CA LEU A 4 22.40 1.39 -2.90
C LEU A 4 21.87 2.15 -4.12
N THR A 5 21.59 1.44 -5.22
CA THR A 5 20.95 2.05 -6.40
C THR A 5 19.51 1.56 -6.50
N LEU A 6 18.55 2.48 -6.48
CA LEU A 6 17.12 2.22 -6.59
C LEU A 6 16.57 2.95 -7.82
N ASN A 7 16.14 2.20 -8.84
CA ASN A 7 15.63 2.74 -10.11
C ASN A 7 16.52 3.86 -10.70
N GLY A 8 17.84 3.64 -10.73
CA GLY A 8 18.82 4.62 -11.22
C GLY A 8 19.20 5.73 -10.23
N LYS A 9 18.46 5.93 -9.12
CA LYS A 9 18.82 6.88 -8.06
C LYS A 9 19.81 6.25 -7.08
N ILE A 10 20.85 6.98 -6.72
CA ILE A 10 21.87 6.55 -5.76
C ILE A 10 21.48 7.01 -4.36
N VAL A 11 21.40 6.07 -3.42
CA VAL A 11 21.19 6.31 -1.99
C VAL A 11 22.48 5.98 -1.26
N GLN A 12 23.07 6.97 -0.58
CA GLN A 12 24.34 6.82 0.12
C GLN A 12 24.42 7.75 1.34
N ASP A 13 25.42 7.54 2.19
CA ASP A 13 25.53 8.22 3.50
C ASP A 13 25.54 9.76 3.42
N ASN A 14 25.85 10.34 2.26
CA ASN A 14 25.96 11.78 2.02
C ASN A 14 25.13 12.29 0.83
N SER A 15 24.11 11.56 0.38
CA SER A 15 23.13 12.03 -0.62
C SER A 15 21.88 12.59 0.06
N ASP A 16 21.03 13.24 -0.73
CA ASP A 16 19.66 13.53 -0.30
C ASP A 16 18.90 12.24 0.07
N CYS A 17 17.87 12.39 0.89
CA CYS A 17 16.99 11.30 1.28
C CYS A 17 16.30 10.66 0.06
N TYR A 18 16.13 9.35 0.12
CA TYR A 18 15.22 8.63 -0.78
C TYR A 18 13.84 8.55 -0.13
N VAL A 19 12.85 9.23 -0.71
CA VAL A 19 11.51 9.38 -0.11
C VAL A 19 10.55 8.38 -0.73
N ILE A 20 9.99 7.50 0.11
CA ILE A 20 8.96 6.54 -0.28
C ILE A 20 7.62 7.02 0.28
N ALA A 21 6.67 7.33 -0.61
CA ALA A 21 5.29 7.62 -0.24
C ALA A 21 4.56 6.31 0.09
N GLU A 22 4.22 6.09 1.36
CA GLU A 22 3.48 4.92 1.82
C GLU A 22 1.99 5.08 1.51
N ILE A 23 1.55 4.50 0.39
CA ILE A 23 0.14 4.47 0.00
C ILE A 23 -0.61 3.39 0.80
N GLY A 24 0.05 2.26 1.08
CA GLY A 24 -0.54 1.18 1.87
C GLY A 24 -1.86 0.69 1.28
N HIS A 25 -2.95 0.82 2.03
CA HIS A 25 -4.33 0.57 1.60
C HIS A 25 -5.19 1.83 1.56
N ASN A 26 -4.59 3.02 1.53
CA ASN A 26 -5.35 4.28 1.51
C ASN A 26 -6.19 4.43 0.23
N HIS A 27 -5.89 3.65 -0.80
CA HIS A 27 -6.69 3.56 -2.03
C HIS A 27 -8.06 2.89 -1.83
N GLN A 28 -8.39 2.37 -0.64
CA GLN A 28 -9.73 1.86 -0.32
C GLN A 28 -10.22 0.74 -1.26
N GLY A 29 -9.31 -0.09 -1.79
CA GLY A 29 -9.65 -1.11 -2.79
C GLY A 29 -10.00 -0.56 -4.18
N ASP A 30 -9.89 0.76 -4.40
CA ASP A 30 -10.21 1.41 -5.67
C ASP A 30 -8.95 1.73 -6.50
N LEU A 31 -8.93 1.26 -7.74
CA LEU A 31 -7.79 1.35 -8.63
C LEU A 31 -7.51 2.79 -9.08
N GLU A 32 -8.56 3.57 -9.38
CA GLU A 32 -8.41 4.94 -9.85
C GLU A 32 -7.91 5.86 -8.73
N THR A 33 -8.38 5.64 -7.50
CA THR A 33 -7.85 6.30 -6.29
C THR A 33 -6.38 6.00 -6.10
N ALA A 34 -5.93 4.74 -6.30
CA ALA A 34 -4.51 4.40 -6.26
C ALA A 34 -3.69 5.14 -7.32
N ARG A 35 -4.20 5.23 -8.57
CA ARG A 35 -3.54 5.98 -9.66
C ARG A 35 -3.40 7.46 -9.33
N GLU A 36 -4.46 8.07 -8.79
CA GLU A 36 -4.44 9.47 -8.40
C GLU A 36 -3.43 9.72 -7.27
N MET A 37 -3.38 8.83 -6.28
CA MET A 37 -2.37 8.89 -5.23
C MET A 37 -0.95 8.78 -5.77
N PHE A 38 -0.71 7.95 -6.80
CA PHE A 38 0.61 7.84 -7.43
C PHE A 38 0.99 9.12 -8.16
N ARG A 39 0.03 9.73 -8.87
CA ARG A 39 0.22 11.02 -9.55
C ARG A 39 0.60 12.11 -8.54
N VAL A 40 -0.16 12.25 -7.45
CA VAL A 40 0.09 13.25 -6.40
C VAL A 40 1.42 13.01 -5.69
N ALA A 41 1.77 11.75 -5.40
CA ALA A 41 3.07 11.42 -4.79
C ALA A 41 4.25 11.85 -5.67
N LYS A 42 4.16 11.59 -6.98
CA LYS A 42 5.16 12.02 -7.96
C LYS A 42 5.24 13.55 -8.05
N GLU A 43 4.11 14.24 -8.11
CA GLU A 43 4.06 15.71 -8.14
C GLU A 43 4.62 16.35 -6.86
N SER A 44 4.51 15.64 -5.72
CA SER A 44 5.06 16.05 -4.44
C SER A 44 6.56 15.77 -4.30
N GLY A 45 7.19 15.13 -5.30
CA GLY A 45 8.62 14.84 -5.30
C GLY A 45 9.02 13.54 -4.58
N ALA A 46 8.09 12.61 -4.35
CA ALA A 46 8.45 11.28 -3.86
C ALA A 46 9.23 10.49 -4.92
N ASP A 47 10.21 9.70 -4.48
CA ASP A 47 11.05 8.87 -5.36
C ASP A 47 10.39 7.54 -5.72
N ALA A 48 9.55 7.04 -4.82
CA ALA A 48 8.77 5.83 -5.03
C ALA A 48 7.45 5.90 -4.26
N VAL A 49 6.51 5.07 -4.68
CA VAL A 49 5.30 4.74 -3.93
C VAL A 49 5.40 3.33 -3.41
N LYS A 50 4.77 3.04 -2.27
CA LYS A 50 4.70 1.69 -1.72
C LYS A 50 3.26 1.32 -1.38
N LEU A 51 2.80 0.22 -1.96
CA LEU A 51 1.53 -0.42 -1.62
C LEU A 51 1.75 -1.49 -0.55
N GLN A 52 0.65 -1.92 0.06
CA GLN A 52 0.62 -3.05 0.96
C GLN A 52 -0.05 -4.24 0.28
N LYS A 53 0.49 -5.45 0.51
CA LYS A 53 -0.11 -6.72 0.12
C LYS A 53 -0.03 -7.67 1.30
N ARG A 54 -1.13 -8.30 1.66
CA ARG A 54 -1.19 -9.30 2.72
C ARG A 54 -1.98 -10.51 2.27
N ASP A 55 -1.67 -11.64 2.89
CA ASP A 55 -2.58 -12.76 3.00
C ASP A 55 -3.21 -12.70 4.39
N ASN A 56 -4.39 -12.08 4.48
CA ASN A 56 -5.02 -11.78 5.77
C ASN A 56 -5.48 -13.05 6.50
N ARG A 57 -5.74 -14.15 5.78
CA ARG A 57 -6.15 -15.43 6.36
C ARG A 57 -5.02 -16.14 7.08
N SER A 58 -3.78 -15.99 6.59
CA SER A 58 -2.59 -16.51 7.29
C SER A 58 -2.04 -15.52 8.33
N LEU A 59 -2.19 -14.21 8.08
CA LEU A 59 -1.69 -13.17 8.98
C LEU A 59 -2.45 -13.10 10.31
N PHE A 60 -3.78 -13.23 10.29
CA PHE A 60 -4.60 -13.08 11.49
C PHE A 60 -4.95 -14.43 12.12
N THR A 61 -5.09 -14.44 13.45
CA THR A 61 -5.78 -15.54 14.11
C THR A 61 -7.25 -15.58 13.66
N LYS A 62 -7.87 -16.76 13.71
CA LYS A 62 -9.31 -16.91 13.39
C LYS A 62 -10.19 -15.93 14.19
N ALA A 63 -9.87 -15.72 15.47
CA ALA A 63 -10.57 -14.78 16.32
C ALA A 63 -10.38 -13.32 15.87
N GLY A 64 -9.16 -12.94 15.46
CA GLY A 64 -8.88 -11.60 14.95
C GLY A 64 -9.55 -11.33 13.60
N TYR A 65 -9.51 -12.30 12.69
CA TYR A 65 -10.16 -12.22 11.37
C TYR A 65 -11.68 -12.05 11.54
N ASN A 66 -12.32 -12.90 12.34
CA ASN A 66 -13.78 -12.90 12.52
C ASN A 66 -14.30 -11.83 13.51
N LYS A 67 -13.43 -10.97 14.05
CA LYS A 67 -13.85 -9.94 15.00
C LYS A 67 -14.83 -8.98 14.30
N PRO A 68 -16.02 -8.71 14.86
CA PRO A 68 -16.94 -7.71 14.32
C PRO A 68 -16.24 -6.36 14.17
N TYR A 69 -16.46 -5.70 13.04
CA TYR A 69 -15.84 -4.43 12.72
C TYR A 69 -16.89 -3.41 12.27
N ASP A 70 -17.67 -2.96 13.25
CA ASP A 70 -18.76 -2.02 13.06
C ASP A 70 -18.25 -0.58 13.12
N ASN A 71 -17.99 0.01 11.95
CA ASN A 71 -17.69 1.42 11.80
C ASN A 71 -18.12 1.94 10.42
N PRO A 72 -18.38 3.26 10.25
CA PRO A 72 -18.87 3.83 9.00
C PRO A 72 -17.93 3.65 7.79
N ASN A 73 -16.64 3.43 8.03
CA ASN A 73 -15.62 3.21 6.99
C ASN A 73 -15.28 1.72 6.84
N SER A 74 -16.10 0.83 7.40
CA SER A 74 -15.94 -0.60 7.21
C SER A 74 -16.41 -1.00 5.82
N TYR A 75 -15.71 -1.98 5.25
CA TYR A 75 -16.08 -2.59 3.96
C TYR A 75 -16.58 -4.03 4.14
N GLY A 76 -16.84 -4.44 5.38
CA GLY A 76 -17.29 -5.79 5.73
C GLY A 76 -17.84 -5.86 7.15
N ALA A 77 -18.47 -6.99 7.51
CA ALA A 77 -19.01 -7.21 8.84
C ALA A 77 -17.90 -7.54 9.85
N THR A 78 -16.80 -8.12 9.39
CA THR A 78 -15.64 -8.49 10.21
C THR A 78 -14.38 -7.72 9.81
N TYR A 79 -13.40 -7.68 10.72
CA TYR A 79 -12.12 -7.05 10.43
C TYR A 79 -11.42 -7.73 9.24
N GLY A 80 -11.48 -9.07 9.18
CA GLY A 80 -10.97 -9.85 8.06
C GLY A 80 -11.60 -9.43 6.74
N GLU A 81 -12.93 -9.39 6.66
CA GLU A 81 -13.65 -8.96 5.43
C GLU A 81 -13.29 -7.54 5.00
N HIS A 82 -13.20 -6.60 5.94
CA HIS A 82 -12.74 -5.25 5.63
C HIS A 82 -11.30 -5.25 5.08
N ARG A 83 -10.40 -6.06 5.64
CA ARG A 83 -9.01 -6.15 5.14
C ARG A 83 -8.95 -6.81 3.77
N GLU A 84 -9.72 -7.87 3.52
CA GLU A 84 -9.80 -8.54 2.21
C GLU A 84 -10.30 -7.59 1.13
N PHE A 85 -11.31 -6.76 1.42
CA PHE A 85 -11.82 -5.76 0.47
C PHE A 85 -10.73 -4.77 0.00
N LEU A 86 -9.77 -4.45 0.88
CA LEU A 86 -8.70 -3.52 0.56
C LEU A 86 -7.56 -4.14 -0.26
N GLU A 87 -7.51 -5.47 -0.37
CA GLU A 87 -6.41 -6.15 -1.07
C GLU A 87 -6.59 -6.10 -2.58
N PHE A 88 -5.58 -5.57 -3.27
CA PHE A 88 -5.50 -5.72 -4.72
C PHE A 88 -5.13 -7.14 -5.15
N GLY A 89 -5.68 -7.57 -6.28
CA GLY A 89 -5.30 -8.78 -6.99
C GLY A 89 -4.16 -8.54 -7.97
N GLU A 90 -3.81 -9.58 -8.71
CA GLU A 90 -2.72 -9.53 -9.69
C GLU A 90 -2.99 -8.51 -10.81
N ILE A 91 -4.26 -8.37 -11.23
CA ILE A 91 -4.65 -7.47 -12.31
C ILE A 91 -4.37 -6.02 -11.89
N GLU A 92 -4.84 -5.62 -10.71
CA GLU A 92 -4.68 -4.27 -10.20
C GLU A 92 -3.20 -3.89 -10.07
N TYR A 93 -2.35 -4.79 -9.55
CA TYR A 93 -0.91 -4.53 -9.47
C TYR A 93 -0.28 -4.36 -10.86
N LYS A 94 -0.61 -5.22 -11.83
CA LYS A 94 -0.09 -5.09 -13.20
C LYS A 94 -0.56 -3.80 -13.86
N THR A 95 -1.76 -3.35 -13.54
CA THR A 95 -2.37 -2.14 -14.09
C THR A 95 -1.75 -0.84 -13.53
N LEU A 96 -1.08 -0.91 -12.36
CA LEU A 96 -0.40 0.21 -11.70
C LEU A 96 1.11 0.31 -11.98
N MET A 97 1.71 -0.69 -12.63
CA MET A 97 3.11 -0.70 -13.07
C MET A 97 3.27 0.04 -14.40
#